data_AF-A0A1C6LR88-F1
#
_entry.id   AF-A0A1C6LR88-F1
#
_cell.length_a   1.000
_cell.length_b   1.000
_cell.length_c   1.000
_cell.angle_alpha   90.00
_cell.angle_beta   90.00
_cell.angle_gamma   90.00
#
_symmetry.space_group_name_H-M   'P 1'
#
loop_
_entity.id
_entity.type
_entity.pdbx_description
1 polymer ?
#
loop_
_entity_poly.entity_id
_entity_poly.type
_entity_poly.pdbx_seq_one_letter_code
_entity_poly.pdbx_strand_id
1 'polypeptide(L)'
;MSGTWLVGDSQSLRAVVEAWAKQSGFQVEWTSTRDYKVSDAIRASRYTGTFREALLGLAAAFGQLESPLGMTFVNKAGSPTLHVFDA
;
A
#
# COMPACT_ATOMS: atom_id res chain seq x y z
N MET A 1 -4.46 10.18 10.68
CA MET A 1 -3.65 9.81 11.86
C MET A 1 -2.25 9.44 11.38
N SER A 2 -1.23 9.76 12.17
CA SER A 2 0.15 9.37 11.92
C SER A 2 0.49 8.12 12.73
N GLY A 3 1.27 7.22 12.16
CA GLY A 3 1.62 5.93 12.77
C GLY A 3 2.94 5.39 12.22
N THR A 4 3.28 4.20 12.69
CA THR A 4 4.37 3.39 12.13
C THR A 4 3.77 2.26 11.31
N TRP A 5 4.35 2.06 10.14
CA TRP A 5 3.86 1.14 9.11
C TRP A 5 4.96 0.13 8.81
N LEU A 6 4.73 -1.11 9.22
CA LEU A 6 5.68 -2.21 9.07
C LEU A 6 5.26 -3.05 7.87
N VAL A 7 6.19 -3.31 6.96
CA VAL A 7 5.97 -4.30 5.89
C VAL A 7 5.90 -5.70 6.50
N GLY A 8 6.87 -6.02 7.37
CA GLY A 8 6.89 -7.26 8.16
C GLY A 8 6.96 -8.51 7.30
N ASP A 9 6.32 -9.58 7.78
CA ASP A 9 6.29 -10.89 7.11
C ASP A 9 5.27 -10.99 5.97
N SER A 10 4.68 -9.87 5.56
CA SER A 10 3.71 -9.84 4.46
C SER A 10 4.32 -10.43 3.19
N GLN A 11 3.62 -11.37 2.58
CA GLN A 11 4.12 -12.10 1.40
C GLN A 11 3.98 -11.30 0.11
N SER A 12 3.04 -10.36 0.06
CA SER A 12 2.74 -9.57 -1.13
C SER A 12 2.41 -8.11 -0.82
N LEU A 13 2.58 -7.25 -1.82
CA LEU A 13 2.27 -5.82 -1.74
C LEU A 13 0.81 -5.61 -1.38
N ARG A 14 -0.10 -6.42 -1.94
CA ARG A 14 -1.52 -6.40 -1.58
C ARG A 14 -1.73 -6.62 -0.09
N ALA A 15 -1.10 -7.64 0.49
CA ALA A 15 -1.22 -7.93 1.91
C ALA A 15 -0.71 -6.77 2.79
N VAL A 16 0.40 -6.13 2.41
CA VAL A 16 0.94 -4.95 3.10
C VAL A 16 -0.08 -3.80 3.09
N VAL A 17 -0.60 -3.48 1.90
CA VAL A 17 -1.54 -2.37 1.70
C VAL A 17 -2.85 -2.61 2.46
N GLU A 18 -3.38 -3.83 2.41
CA GLU A 18 -4.60 -4.21 3.14
C GLU A 18 -4.39 -4.13 4.67
N ALA A 19 -3.24 -4.56 5.18
CA ALA A 19 -2.90 -4.47 6.60
C ALA A 19 -2.81 -3.00 7.07
N TRP A 20 -2.13 -2.15 6.31
CA TRP A 20 -2.00 -0.73 6.63
C TRP A 20 -3.32 0.02 6.49
N ALA A 21 -4.13 -0.31 5.49
CA ALA A 21 -5.47 0.26 5.35
C ALA A 21 -6.35 -0.07 6.56
N LYS A 22 -6.34 -1.32 7.02
CA LYS A 22 -7.05 -1.75 8.23
C LYS A 22 -6.59 -0.96 9.46
N GLN A 23 -5.28 -0.74 9.63
CA GLN A 23 -4.72 0.05 10.73
C GLN A 23 -5.10 1.54 10.64
N SER A 24 -5.22 2.09 9.44
CA SER A 24 -5.54 3.51 9.20
C SER A 24 -7.05 3.81 9.20
N GLY A 25 -7.90 2.79 9.12
CA GLY A 25 -9.35 2.94 8.92
C GLY A 25 -9.75 3.17 7.47
N PHE A 26 -8.85 2.98 6.51
CA PHE A 26 -9.18 3.02 5.08
C PHE A 26 -9.69 1.66 4.60
N GLN A 27 -10.54 1.68 3.59
CA GLN A 27 -10.87 0.49 2.80
C GLN A 27 -9.89 0.35 1.63
N VAL A 28 -9.66 -0.88 1.16
CA VAL A 28 -8.87 -1.14 -0.05
C VAL A 28 -9.78 -1.75 -1.09
N GLU A 29 -9.79 -1.13 -2.26
CA GLU A 29 -10.41 -1.68 -3.46
C GLU A 29 -9.29 -2.05 -4.43
N TRP A 30 -8.94 -3.33 -4.45
CA TRP A 30 -7.90 -3.85 -5.33
C TRP A 30 -8.52 -4.36 -6.64
N THR A 31 -8.40 -3.57 -7.70
CA THR A 31 -8.90 -3.90 -9.05
C THR A 31 -7.79 -4.32 -10.01
N SER A 32 -6.52 -4.10 -9.63
CA SER A 32 -5.38 -4.57 -10.41
C SER A 32 -5.34 -6.10 -10.48
N THR A 33 -4.98 -6.63 -11.64
CA THR A 33 -4.73 -8.06 -11.84
C THR A 33 -3.38 -8.52 -11.31
N ARG A 34 -2.54 -7.57 -10.90
CA ARG A 34 -1.16 -7.79 -10.48
C ARG A 34 -1.06 -7.78 -8.96
N ASP A 35 -0.19 -8.62 -8.43
CA ASP A 35 0.27 -8.56 -7.05
C ASP A 35 1.77 -8.86 -7.03
N TYR A 36 2.51 -8.10 -6.24
CA TYR A 36 3.96 -8.14 -6.21
C TYR A 36 4.44 -8.82 -4.96
N LYS A 37 5.36 -9.77 -5.10
CA LYS A 37 6.03 -10.36 -3.94
C LYS A 37 6.91 -9.31 -3.27
N VAL A 38 6.82 -9.26 -1.95
CA VAL A 38 7.69 -8.42 -1.13
C VAL A 38 9.03 -9.14 -1.02
N SER A 39 10.11 -8.49 -1.46
CA SER A 39 11.47 -9.00 -1.27
C SER A 39 11.92 -8.83 0.17
N ASP A 40 12.92 -9.60 0.61
CA ASP A 40 13.43 -9.53 1.98
C ASP A 40 13.98 -8.13 2.34
N ALA A 41 14.52 -7.41 1.36
CA ALA A 41 14.94 -6.02 1.53
C ALA A 41 13.78 -5.09 1.90
N ILE A 42 12.59 -5.30 1.31
CA ILE A 42 11.40 -4.50 1.60
C ILE A 42 10.74 -4.96 2.90
N ARG A 43 10.80 -6.25 3.26
CA ARG A 43 10.24 -6.76 4.54
C ARG A 43 10.79 -6.04 5.77
N ALA A 44 12.08 -5.73 5.76
CA ALA A 44 12.75 -5.00 6.83
C ALA A 44 12.43 -3.49 6.84
N SER A 45 11.73 -2.99 5.81
CA SER A 45 11.43 -1.56 5.69
C SER A 45 10.34 -1.13 6.67
N ARG A 46 10.53 0.05 7.22
CA ARG A 46 9.61 0.71 8.14
C ARG A 46 9.37 2.14 7.67
N TYR A 47 8.10 2.52 7.61
CA TYR A 47 7.69 3.87 7.25
C TYR A 47 6.99 4.53 8.44
N THR A 48 7.10 5.85 8.52
CA THR A 48 6.49 6.66 9.57
C THR A 48 5.72 7.82 8.97
N GLY A 49 4.65 8.24 9.63
CA GLY A 49 3.80 9.34 9.17
C GLY A 49 2.38 8.87 8.93
N THR A 50 1.65 9.57 8.08
CA THR A 50 0.29 9.20 7.68
C THR A 50 0.30 7.99 6.75
N PHE A 51 -0.85 7.32 6.62
CA PHE A 51 -1.04 6.19 5.70
C PHE A 51 -0.63 6.55 4.26
N ARG A 52 -0.94 7.78 3.82
CA ARG A 52 -0.57 8.28 2.49
C ARG A 52 0.94 8.46 2.33
N GLU A 53 1.61 9.04 3.33
CA GLU A 53 3.08 9.20 3.31
C GLU A 53 3.80 7.85 3.31
N ALA A 54 3.30 6.88 4.08
CA ALA A 54 3.83 5.52 4.09
C ALA A 54 3.68 4.81 2.74
N LEU A 55 2.51 4.93 2.10
CA LEU A 55 2.29 4.38 0.77
C LEU A 55 3.17 5.03 -0.31
N LEU A 56 3.43 6.33 -0.22
CA LEU A 56 4.37 7.00 -1.11
C LEU A 56 5.79 6.48 -0.92
N GLY A 57 6.23 6.28 0.34
CA GLY A 57 7.52 5.66 0.63
C GLY A 57 7.63 4.21 0.13
N LEU A 58 6.55 3.45 0.26
CA LEU A 58 6.46 2.09 -0.28
C LEU A 58 6.53 2.10 -1.81
N ALA A 59 5.74 2.94 -2.46
CA ALA A 59 5.73 3.10 -3.92
C ALA A 59 7.11 3.49 -4.47
N ALA A 60 7.84 4.38 -3.77
CA ALA A 60 9.21 4.73 -4.14
C ALA A 60 10.15 3.52 -4.08
N ALA A 61 9.99 2.63 -3.09
CA ALA A 61 10.78 1.42 -2.97
C ALA A 61 10.43 0.37 -4.06
N PHE A 62 9.20 0.40 -4.58
CA PHE A 62 8.76 -0.39 -5.73
C PHE A 62 8.89 0.36 -7.08
N GLY A 63 9.51 1.55 -7.10
CA GLY A 63 9.48 2.51 -8.23
C GLY A 63 10.17 2.07 -9.52
N GLN A 64 10.68 0.84 -9.60
CA GLN A 64 11.31 0.25 -10.78
C GLN A 64 10.63 -1.05 -11.24
N LEU A 65 9.37 -1.26 -10.90
CA LEU A 65 8.61 -2.37 -11.47
C LEU A 65 8.43 -2.14 -12.98
N GLU A 66 8.58 -3.19 -13.79
CA GLU A 66 8.29 -3.18 -15.24
C GLU A 66 6.84 -2.79 -15.58
N SER A 67 5.99 -2.68 -14.56
CA SER A 67 4.54 -2.60 -14.67
C SER A 67 3.97 -1.85 -13.45
N PRO A 68 3.95 -0.51 -13.46
CA PRO A 68 3.56 0.26 -12.28
C PRO A 68 2.09 0.03 -11.90
N LEU A 69 1.80 0.18 -10.61
CA LEU A 69 0.43 0.21 -10.08
C LEU A 69 -0.02 1.65 -9.87
N GLY A 70 -1.24 1.93 -10.29
CA GLY A 70 -1.96 3.15 -9.96
C GLY A 70 -2.59 3.02 -8.57
N MET A 71 -2.41 4.04 -7.74
CA MET A 71 -3.02 4.13 -6.42
C MET A 71 -3.67 5.50 -6.25
N THR A 72 -4.98 5.53 -6.02
CA THR A 72 -5.73 6.76 -5.83
C THR A 72 -6.61 6.69 -4.59
N PHE A 73 -6.73 7.82 -3.88
CA PHE A 73 -7.59 7.92 -2.71
C PHE A 73 -8.93 8.50 -3.14
N VAL A 74 -10.00 7.76 -2.89
CA VAL A 74 -11.37 8.14 -3.22
C VAL A 74 -12.25 8.01 -1.98
N ASN A 75 -13.28 8.84 -1.86
CA ASN A 75 -14.31 8.67 -0.85
C ASN A 75 -15.48 7.95 -1.49
N LYS A 76 -15.64 6.66 -1.20
CA LYS A 76 -16.78 5.85 -1.67
C LYS A 76 -17.79 5.70 -0.54
N ALA A 77 -19.03 6.13 -0.78
CA ALA A 77 -20.13 6.02 0.18
C ALA A 77 -19.79 6.53 1.61
N GLY A 78 -19.02 7.63 1.69
CA GLY A 78 -18.59 8.21 2.97
C GLY A 78 -17.40 7.51 3.66
N SER A 79 -16.85 6.45 3.04
CA SER A 79 -15.68 5.73 3.55
C SER A 79 -14.42 6.09 2.76
N PRO A 80 -13.30 6.44 3.44
CA PRO A 80 -12.04 6.70 2.77
C PRO A 80 -11.48 5.39 2.20
N THR A 81 -11.32 5.34 0.89
CA THR A 81 -10.95 4.12 0.14
C THR A 81 -9.70 4.37 -0.69
N LEU A 82 -8.75 3.46 -0.60
CA LEU A 82 -7.63 3.36 -1.53
C LEU A 82 -8.04 2.46 -2.69
N HIS A 83 -8.14 3.02 -3.89
CA HIS A 83 -8.36 2.26 -5.11
C HIS A 83 -7.02 1.98 -5.79
N VAL A 84 -6.74 0.69 -6.00
CA VAL A 84 -5.51 0.19 -6.65
C VAL A 84 -5.86 -0.43 -7.99
N PHE A 85 -5.20 0.00 -9.05
CA PHE A 85 -5.49 -0.38 -10.44
C PHE A 85 -4.21 -0.49 -11.27
N ASP A 86 -4.29 -1.13 -12.44
CA ASP A 86 -3.18 -1.22 -13.38
C ASP A 86 -3.00 0.16 -14.07
N ALA A 87 -1.81 0.76 -13.96
CA ALA A 87 -1.49 2.08 -14.52
C ALA A 87 -1.04 2.01 -15.98
#